data_AF-H9W8I0-F1
#
_entry.id   AF-H9W8I0-F1
#
_cell.length_a   1.000
_cell.length_b   1.000
_cell.length_c   1.000
_cell.angle_alpha   90.00
_cell.angle_beta   90.00
_cell.angle_gamma   90.00
#
_symmetry.space_group_name_H-M   'P 1'
#
loop_
_entity.id
_entity.type
_entity.pdbx_description
1 polymer ?
#
loop_
_entity_poly.entity_id
_entity_poly.type
_entity_poly.pdbx_seq_one_letter_code
_entity_poly.pdbx_strand_id
1 'polypeptide(L)'
;DLFSKLVLFGASPRYSNDNEYEGGFDKQDIEKVFGAMESNYAAWVSGFAPLAVGGDVPVAVREFSRTLFNMRPDIALYVAKTIFETDMRGILGQV
;
A
#
# COMPACT_ATOMS: atom_id res chain seq x y z
N ASP A 1 -28.30 9.34 9.08
CA ASP A 1 -26.84 9.42 9.02
C ASP A 1 -26.18 8.48 10.01
N LEU A 2 -25.49 7.45 9.51
CA LEU A 2 -24.71 6.53 10.35
C LEU A 2 -23.33 7.09 10.72
N PHE A 3 -22.84 8.06 9.95
CA PHE A 3 -21.53 8.68 10.13
C PHE A 3 -21.69 10.20 10.15
N SER A 4 -21.16 10.86 11.18
CA SER A 4 -21.16 12.33 11.29
C SER A 4 -19.85 12.97 10.80
N LYS A 5 -18.79 12.18 10.64
CA LYS A 5 -17.48 12.60 10.15
C LYS A 5 -16.64 11.39 9.73
N LEU A 6 -15.75 11.60 8.75
CA LEU A 6 -14.67 10.68 8.39
C LEU A 6 -13.32 11.36 8.63
N VAL A 7 -12.40 10.69 9.32
CA VAL A 7 -11.01 11.17 9.53
C VAL A 7 -10.08 10.19 8.84
N LEU A 8 -9.34 10.67 7.84
CA LEU A 8 -8.50 9.85 6.96
C LEU A 8 -7.02 10.05 7.30
N PHE A 9 -6.29 8.95 7.50
CA PHE A 9 -4.83 8.95 7.73
C PHE A 9 -4.16 8.07 6.68
N GLY A 10 -3.16 8.61 5.98
CA GLY A 10 -2.45 7.87 4.92
C GLY A 10 -3.34 7.45 3.74
N ALA A 11 -4.48 8.10 3.55
CA ALA A 11 -5.41 7.76 2.49
C ALA A 11 -4.94 8.31 1.14
N SER A 12 -5.11 7.49 0.11
CA SER A 12 -5.02 7.93 -1.28
C SER A 12 -6.23 7.39 -2.05
N PRO A 13 -6.86 8.18 -2.95
CA PRO A 13 -7.92 7.68 -3.80
C PRO A 13 -7.39 6.82 -4.96
N ARG A 14 -6.09 6.90 -5.28
CA ARG A 14 -5.41 6.11 -6.33
C ARG A 14 -3.90 6.24 -6.16
N TYR A 15 -3.16 5.14 -6.25
CA TYR A 15 -1.68 5.17 -6.16
C TYR A 15 -0.97 5.26 -7.51
N SER A 16 -1.60 4.77 -8.58
CA SER A 16 -1.00 4.82 -9.93
C SER A 16 -1.15 6.19 -10.58
N ASN A 17 -0.05 6.74 -11.08
CA ASN A 17 -0.02 7.94 -11.91
C ASN A 17 -0.84 7.79 -13.20
N ASP A 18 -1.39 8.91 -13.70
CA ASP A 18 -1.89 9.06 -15.06
C ASP A 18 -1.53 10.44 -15.63
N ASN A 19 -2.01 10.77 -16.84
CA ASN A 19 -1.64 12.01 -17.53
C ASN A 19 -2.03 13.29 -16.77
N GLU A 20 -3.05 13.24 -15.92
CA GLU A 20 -3.61 14.40 -15.21
C GLU A 20 -3.57 14.22 -13.68
N TYR A 21 -2.96 13.14 -13.19
CA TYR A 21 -2.94 12.78 -11.78
C TYR A 21 -1.64 12.14 -11.34
N GLU A 22 -1.06 12.70 -10.27
CA GLU A 22 0.10 12.15 -9.58
C GLU A 22 -0.35 11.38 -8.33
N GLY A 23 -0.33 10.04 -8.42
CA GLY A 23 -0.62 9.12 -7.31
C GLY A 23 0.62 8.69 -6.53
N GLY A 24 1.81 9.01 -7.06
CA GLY A 24 3.11 8.73 -6.44
C GLY A 24 3.81 7.47 -6.96
N PHE A 25 3.16 6.68 -7.81
CA PHE A 25 3.75 5.48 -8.40
C PHE A 25 3.51 5.37 -9.90
N ASP A 26 4.59 5.16 -10.64
CA ASP A 26 4.49 4.70 -12.01
C ASP A 26 4.08 3.22 -12.04
N LYS A 27 3.33 2.83 -13.08
CA LYS A 27 2.86 1.45 -13.24
C LYS A 27 4.01 0.44 -13.17
N GLN A 28 5.16 0.77 -13.74
CA GLN A 28 6.34 -0.10 -13.73
C GLN A 28 6.89 -0.33 -12.32
N ASP A 29 6.80 0.65 -11.42
CA ASP A 29 7.26 0.50 -10.04
C ASP A 29 6.31 -0.36 -9.22
N ILE A 30 5.00 -0.24 -9.47
CA ILE A 30 3.98 -1.12 -8.88
C ILE A 30 4.24 -2.59 -9.29
N GLU A 31 4.51 -2.86 -10.57
CA GLU A 31 4.83 -4.21 -11.05
C GLU A 31 6.11 -4.78 -10.40
N LYS A 32 7.14 -3.93 -10.18
CA LYS A 32 8.35 -4.36 -9.45
C LYS A 32 8.03 -4.74 -8.01
N VAL A 33 7.12 -4.02 -7.34
CA VAL A 33 6.66 -4.38 -5.99
C VAL A 33 6.02 -5.76 -6.00
N PHE A 34 5.12 -6.03 -6.94
CA PHE A 34 4.47 -7.35 -7.05
C PHE A 34 5.47 -8.47 -7.36
N GLY A 35 6.39 -8.25 -8.30
CA GLY A 35 7.44 -9.22 -8.63
C GLY A 35 8.36 -9.52 -7.45
N ALA A 36 8.68 -8.52 -6.61
CA ALA A 36 9.46 -8.73 -5.39
C ALA A 36 8.68 -9.56 -4.35
N MET A 37 7.39 -9.30 -4.16
CA MET A 37 6.52 -10.08 -3.28
C MET A 37 6.41 -11.55 -3.74
N GLU A 38 6.21 -11.76 -5.04
CA GLU A 38 6.09 -13.10 -5.66
C GLU A 38 7.38 -13.91 -5.57
N SER A 39 8.53 -13.27 -5.81
CA SER A 39 9.83 -13.94 -5.84
C SER A 39 10.36 -14.31 -4.45
N ASN A 40 10.27 -13.40 -3.49
CA ASN A 40 10.69 -13.63 -2.12
C ASN A 40 10.00 -12.67 -1.15
N TYR A 41 8.85 -13.09 -0.62
CA TYR A 41 8.05 -12.30 0.31
C TYR A 41 8.85 -11.84 1.55
N ALA A 42 9.71 -12.69 2.11
CA ALA A 42 10.46 -12.34 3.31
C ALA A 42 11.53 -11.26 3.06
N ALA A 43 12.23 -11.35 1.93
CA ALA A 43 13.16 -10.31 1.50
C ALA A 43 12.42 -9.01 1.20
N TRP A 44 11.25 -9.11 0.55
CA TRP A 44 10.39 -7.96 0.29
C TRP A 44 9.95 -7.27 1.58
N VAL A 45 9.43 -8.00 2.58
CA VAL A 45 9.03 -7.41 3.88
C VAL A 45 10.21 -6.68 4.54
N SER A 46 11.40 -7.28 4.52
CA SER A 46 12.60 -6.71 5.14
C SER A 46 13.02 -5.38 4.49
N GLY A 47 12.83 -5.22 3.19
CA GLY A 47 13.09 -3.97 2.48
C GLY A 47 11.94 -2.97 2.52
N PHE A 48 10.69 -3.44 2.45
CA PHE A 48 9.49 -2.60 2.36
C PHE A 48 9.11 -1.96 3.69
N ALA A 49 9.18 -2.72 4.79
CA ALA A 49 8.75 -2.23 6.10
C ALA A 49 9.43 -0.93 6.56
N PRO A 50 10.77 -0.75 6.48
CA PRO A 50 11.39 0.51 6.85
C PRO A 50 11.01 1.67 5.93
N LEU A 51 10.82 1.41 4.62
CA LEU A 51 10.39 2.43 3.66
C LEU A 51 8.97 2.91 3.94
N ALA A 52 8.06 1.98 4.24
CA ALA A 52 6.66 2.27 4.51
C ALA A 52 6.43 3.00 5.85
N VAL A 53 7.18 2.61 6.89
CA VAL A 53 7.11 3.28 8.19
C VAL A 53 7.75 4.66 8.13
N GLY A 54 8.87 4.79 7.41
CA GLY A 54 9.65 6.02 7.33
C GLY A 54 10.29 6.43 8.66
N GLY A 55 11.26 7.34 8.59
CA GLY A 55 12.01 7.81 9.75
C GLY A 55 12.86 6.73 10.44
N ASP A 56 13.57 7.12 11.49
CA ASP A 56 14.37 6.19 12.31
C ASP A 56 13.56 5.77 13.55
N VAL A 57 12.57 4.88 13.35
CA VAL A 57 11.71 4.36 14.42
C VAL A 57 11.78 2.82 14.47
N PRO A 58 12.86 2.23 15.00
CA PRO A 58 13.10 0.79 14.89
C PRO A 58 12.00 -0.10 15.50
N VAL A 59 11.29 0.38 16.54
CA VAL A 59 10.17 -0.35 17.15
C VAL A 59 9.00 -0.47 16.17
N ALA A 60 8.63 0.62 15.50
CA ALA A 60 7.54 0.64 14.54
C ALA A 60 7.85 -0.23 13.32
N VAL A 61 9.09 -0.19 12.82
CA VAL A 61 9.55 -1.07 11.73
C VAL A 61 9.43 -2.54 12.13
N ARG A 62 9.87 -2.92 13.34
CA ARG A 62 9.76 -4.31 13.80
C ARG A 62 8.31 -4.77 13.91
N GLU A 63 7.43 -3.95 14.49
CA GLU A 63 6.01 -4.31 14.62
C GLU A 63 5.33 -4.41 13.26
N PHE A 64 5.62 -3.47 12.35
CA PHE A 64 5.07 -3.52 11.00
C PHE A 64 5.54 -4.76 10.23
N SER A 65 6.84 -5.07 10.26
CA SER A 65 7.38 -6.32 9.69
C SER A 65 6.72 -7.56 10.28
N ARG A 66 6.54 -7.62 11.61
CA ARG A 66 5.87 -8.74 12.29
C ARG A 66 4.44 -8.93 11.76
N THR A 67 3.69 -7.85 11.54
CA THR A 67 2.33 -7.95 11.00
C THR A 67 2.30 -8.44 9.54
N LEU A 68 3.23 -7.98 8.70
CA LEU A 68 3.36 -8.46 7.33
C LEU A 68 3.72 -9.96 7.28
N PHE A 69 4.65 -10.41 8.13
CA PHE A 69 5.02 -11.83 8.22
C PHE A 69 3.88 -12.75 8.71
N ASN A 70 2.86 -12.20 9.36
CA ASN A 70 1.68 -12.97 9.78
C ASN A 70 0.64 -13.14 8.66
N MET A 71 0.82 -12.49 7.52
CA MET A 71 -0.02 -12.70 6.35
C MET A 71 0.50 -13.88 5.52
N ARG A 72 -0.41 -14.67 4.96
CA ARG A 72 0.00 -15.61 3.90
C ARG A 72 0.46 -14.80 2.67
N PRO A 73 1.61 -15.15 2.05
CA PRO A 73 2.16 -14.37 0.94
C PRO A 73 1.21 -14.20 -0.25
N ASP A 74 0.43 -15.23 -0.58
CA ASP A 74 -0.56 -15.20 -1.67
C ASP A 74 -1.70 -14.20 -1.39
N ILE A 75 -2.18 -14.16 -0.15
CA ILE A 75 -3.20 -13.20 0.28
C ILE A 75 -2.64 -11.78 0.29
N ALA A 76 -1.42 -11.58 0.81
CA ALA A 76 -0.78 -10.27 0.85
C ALA A 76 -0.57 -9.70 -0.56
N LEU A 77 -0.12 -10.52 -1.50
CA LEU A 77 0.02 -10.14 -2.90
C LEU A 77 -1.31 -9.75 -3.54
N TYR A 78 -2.36 -10.56 -3.34
CA TYR A 78 -3.68 -10.26 -3.89
C TYR A 78 -4.24 -8.93 -3.36
N VAL A 79 -4.11 -8.70 -2.05
CA VAL A 79 -4.52 -7.45 -1.40
C VAL A 79 -3.70 -6.27 -1.91
N ALA A 80 -2.39 -6.42 -2.06
CA ALA A 80 -1.52 -5.37 -2.61
C ALA A 80 -1.93 -4.99 -4.04
N LYS A 81 -2.18 -5.98 -4.91
CA LYS A 81 -2.70 -5.74 -6.28
C LYS A 81 -3.99 -4.94 -6.24
N THR A 82 -4.94 -5.37 -5.42
CA THR A 82 -6.22 -4.67 -5.25
C THR A 82 -6.00 -3.22 -4.80
N ILE A 83 -5.17 -2.96 -3.78
CA ILE A 83 -4.93 -1.61 -3.26
C ILE A 83 -4.27 -0.70 -4.31
N PHE A 84 -3.19 -1.17 -4.96
CA PHE A 84 -2.43 -0.35 -5.91
C PHE A 84 -3.16 -0.12 -7.24
N GLU A 85 -4.04 -1.04 -7.65
CA GLU A 85 -4.78 -0.96 -8.92
C GLU A 85 -6.15 -0.28 -8.78
N THR A 86 -6.64 -0.05 -7.56
CA THR A 86 -7.94 0.60 -7.34
C THR A 86 -7.89 2.10 -7.66
N ASP A 87 -8.97 2.59 -8.29
CA ASP A 87 -9.24 4.01 -8.50
C ASP A 87 -10.60 4.40 -7.88
N MET A 88 -10.55 5.14 -6.77
CA MET A 88 -11.73 5.63 -6.06
C MET A 88 -12.09 7.08 -6.42
N ARG A 89 -11.38 7.73 -7.35
CA ARG A 89 -11.62 9.16 -7.66
C ARG A 89 -13.04 9.41 -8.14
N GLY A 90 -13.63 8.47 -8.89
CA GLY A 90 -14.99 8.59 -9.42
C GLY A 90 -16.11 8.62 -8.37
N ILE A 91 -15.84 8.15 -7.15
CA ILE A 91 -16.82 8.16 -6.05
C ILE A 91 -16.60 9.28 -5.05
N LEU A 92 -15.51 10.06 -5.20
CA LEU A 92 -15.27 11.20 -4.32
C LEU A 92 -16.37 12.24 -4.50
N GLY A 93 -16.91 12.75 -3.39
CA GLY A 93 -17.99 13.72 -3.39
C GLY A 93 -19.39 13.15 -3.65
N GLN A 94 -19.54 11.83 -3.75
CA GLN A 94 -20.85 11.17 -3.84
C GLN A 94 -21.55 10.98 -2.48
N VAL A 95 -20.93 11.46 -1.39
CA VAL A 95 -21.40 11.36 0.00
C VAL A 95 -21.37 12.71 0.69
#